data_AF-A0A3D3I551-F1
#
_entry.id   AF-A0A3D3I551-F1
#
_cell.length_a   1.000
_cell.length_b   1.000
_cell.length_c   1.000
_cell.angle_alpha   90.00
_cell.angle_beta   90.00
_cell.angle_gamma   90.00
#
_symmetry.space_group_name_H-M   'P 1'
#
loop_
_entity.id
_entity.type
_entity.pdbx_description
1 polymer ?
#
loop_
_entity_poly.entity_id
_entity_poly.type
_entity_poly.pdbx_seq_one_letter_code
_entity_poly.pdbx_strand_id
1 'polypeptide(L)'
;MRFSEIPGLTEIKRKLIQSVQSNKMAHAQLIAGKEGALNLPLALAYANYIQCTDRTPEDACGVCPACSKNQKFIHPDLHFVFPLSNIKNDKDADRFKAEITKSWRAFLT
;
A
#
# COMPACT_ATOMS: atom_id res chain seq x y z
N MET A 1 -5.33 2.98 4.48
CA MET A 1 -4.29 3.24 5.50
C MET A 1 -3.77 4.65 5.33
N ARG A 2 -3.59 5.39 6.42
CA ARG A 2 -3.12 6.78 6.47
C ARG A 2 -1.79 6.90 7.20
N PHE A 3 -1.05 7.99 6.98
CA PHE A 3 0.21 8.22 7.70
C PHE A 3 -0.01 8.45 9.20
N SER A 4 -1.13 9.06 9.58
CA SER A 4 -1.57 9.27 10.95
C SER A 4 -1.81 7.97 11.74
N GLU A 5 -2.12 6.87 11.06
CA GLU A 5 -2.38 5.56 11.68
C GLU A 5 -1.09 4.80 12.05
N ILE A 6 0.05 5.23 11.51
CA ILE A 6 1.35 4.59 11.75
C ILE A 6 2.03 5.30 12.93
N PRO A 7 2.48 4.61 13.99
CA PRO A 7 3.23 5.27 15.06
C PRO A 7 4.66 5.62 14.62
N GLY A 8 5.16 6.79 15.02
CA GLY A 8 6.55 7.22 14.77
C GLY A 8 6.89 7.49 13.30
N LEU A 9 8.16 7.29 12.94
CA LEU A 9 8.73 7.47 11.60
C LEU A 9 8.51 8.88 10.99
N THR A 10 8.38 9.92 11.83
CA THR A 10 8.02 11.29 11.43
C THR A 10 8.89 11.83 10.29
N GLU A 11 10.21 11.64 10.41
CA GLU A 11 11.17 12.09 9.40
C GLU A 11 10.99 11.40 8.04
N ILE A 12 10.70 10.11 8.04
CA ILE A 12 10.52 9.33 6.81
C ILE A 12 9.19 9.70 6.15
N LYS A 13 8.11 9.79 6.94
CA LYS A 13 6.80 10.24 6.44
C LYS A 13 6.90 11.61 5.79
N ARG A 14 7.57 12.56 6.46
CA ARG A 14 7.80 13.92 5.95
C ARG A 14 8.54 13.90 4.61
N LYS A 15 9.60 13.10 4.48
CA LYS A 15 10.32 12.94 3.20
C LYS A 15 9.44 12.39 2.09
N LEU A 16 8.65 11.35 2.38
CA LEU A 16 7.73 10.75 1.40
C LEU A 16 6.66 11.76 0.95
N ILE A 17 6.03 12.46 1.89
CA ILE A 17 5.04 13.51 1.62
C ILE A 17 5.66 14.63 0.75
N GLN A 18 6.84 15.13 1.13
CA GLN A 18 7.53 16.16 0.38
C GLN A 18 7.90 15.71 -1.05
N SER A 19 8.26 14.45 -1.25
CA SER A 19 8.57 13.92 -2.60
C SER A 19 7.36 14.00 -3.55
N VAL A 20 6.15 13.76 -3.02
CA VAL A 20 4.89 13.82 -3.77
C VAL A 20 4.51 15.28 -4.02
N GLN A 21 4.58 16.12 -2.99
CA GLN A 21 4.21 17.54 -3.09
C GLN A 21 5.13 18.33 -4.03
N SER A 22 6.43 18.02 -4.01
CA SER A 22 7.40 18.64 -4.91
C SER A 22 7.37 18.07 -6.33
N ASN A 23 6.50 17.10 -6.61
CA ASN A 23 6.42 16.36 -7.87
C ASN A 23 7.78 15.74 -8.28
N LYS A 24 8.58 15.33 -7.29
CA LYS A 24 9.92 14.73 -7.43
C LYS A 24 9.93 13.32 -6.83
N MET A 25 8.94 12.51 -7.19
CA MET A 25 8.92 11.11 -6.78
C MET A 25 9.90 10.29 -7.60
N ALA A 26 10.70 9.46 -6.92
CA ALA A 26 11.46 8.42 -7.58
C ALA A 26 10.51 7.36 -8.14
N HIS A 27 10.84 6.80 -9.30
CA HIS A 27 10.08 5.71 -9.94
C HIS A 27 10.11 4.42 -9.13
N ALA A 28 11.13 4.22 -8.29
CA ALA A 28 11.27 3.09 -7.40
C ALA A 28 11.74 3.58 -6.02
N GLN A 29 11.11 3.03 -4.97
CA GLN A 29 11.47 3.29 -3.58
C GLN A 29 11.69 1.97 -2.86
N LEU A 30 12.85 1.84 -2.21
CA LEU A 30 13.18 0.69 -1.37
C LEU A 30 12.96 1.07 0.10
N ILE A 31 11.97 0.44 0.75
CA ILE A 31 11.72 0.61 2.18
C ILE A 31 12.33 -0.59 2.92
N ALA A 32 13.45 -0.35 3.62
CA ALA A 32 14.19 -1.37 4.34
C ALA A 32 14.11 -1.15 5.85
N GLY A 33 13.95 -2.24 6.59
CA GLY A 33 13.86 -2.24 8.04
C GLY A 33 13.91 -3.67 8.57
N LYS A 34 14.11 -3.82 9.88
CA LYS A 34 14.13 -5.13 10.56
C LYS A 34 12.76 -5.80 10.49
N GLU A 35 12.72 -7.11 10.77
CA GLU A 35 11.46 -7.81 10.96
C GLU A 35 10.62 -7.13 12.05
N GLY A 36 9.30 -7.04 11.83
CA GLY A 36 8.38 -6.29 12.68
C GLY A 36 8.40 -4.76 12.49
N ALA A 37 9.27 -4.23 11.62
CA ALA A 37 9.22 -2.81 11.26
C ALA A 37 7.98 -2.48 10.42
N LEU A 38 7.57 -1.21 10.45
CA LEU A 38 6.36 -0.70 9.81
C LEU A 38 6.54 -0.43 8.31
N ASN A 39 7.39 -1.21 7.62
CA ASN A 39 7.75 -0.99 6.22
C ASN A 39 6.55 -1.14 5.28
N LEU A 40 5.80 -2.24 5.43
CA LEU A 40 4.63 -2.52 4.60
C LEU A 40 3.48 -1.52 4.87
N PRO A 41 3.11 -1.22 6.14
CA PRO A 41 2.17 -0.15 6.43
C PRO A 41 2.58 1.20 5.82
N LEU A 42 3.86 1.56 5.90
CA LEU A 42 4.38 2.79 5.34
C LEU A 42 4.24 2.83 3.81
N ALA A 43 4.55 1.72 3.12
CA ALA A 43 4.37 1.59 1.68
C ALA A 43 2.90 1.77 1.27
N LEU A 44 1.98 1.15 2.02
CA LEU A 44 0.54 1.22 1.78
C LEU A 44 -0.03 2.62 2.02
N ALA A 45 0.39 3.29 3.10
CA ALA A 45 0.01 4.67 3.37
C ALA A 45 0.53 5.62 2.29
N TYR A 46 1.77 5.40 1.81
CA TYR A 46 2.34 6.18 0.72
C TYR A 46 1.60 5.99 -0.60
N ALA A 47 1.29 4.75 -0.98
CA ALA A 47 0.47 4.47 -2.16
C ALA A 47 -0.91 5.14 -2.06
N ASN A 48 -1.54 5.10 -0.88
CA ASN A 48 -2.81 5.77 -0.65
C ASN A 48 -2.70 7.30 -0.78
N TYR A 49 -1.62 7.91 -0.27
CA TYR A 49 -1.37 9.34 -0.40
C TYR A 49 -1.19 9.78 -1.86
N ILE A 50 -0.48 8.98 -2.66
CA ILE A 50 -0.27 9.23 -4.10
C ILE A 50 -1.59 9.22 -4.87
N GLN A 51 -2.44 8.21 -4.62
CA GLN A 51 -3.70 8.00 -5.34
C GLN A 51 -4.85 8.88 -4.81
N CYS A 52 -4.70 9.49 -3.64
CA CYS A 52 -5.72 10.33 -3.04
C CYS A 52 -5.95 11.60 -3.86
N THR A 53 -7.20 11.81 -4.30
CA THR A 53 -7.61 12.98 -5.10
C THR A 53 -7.78 14.26 -4.29
N ASP A 54 -7.99 14.12 -2.97
CA ASP A 54 -8.24 15.24 -2.06
C ASP A 54 -7.33 15.12 -0.83
N ARG A 55 -6.02 15.05 -1.06
CA ARG A 55 -5.02 14.87 0.00
C ARG A 55 -4.75 16.18 0.73
N THR A 56 -4.47 16.10 2.02
CA THR A 56 -3.99 17.23 2.83
C THR A 56 -2.46 17.35 2.71
N PRO A 57 -1.86 18.44 3.22
CA PRO A 57 -0.42 18.59 3.21
C PRO A 57 0.31 17.51 4.04
N GLU A 58 -0.37 16.81 4.93
CA GLU A 58 0.24 15.81 5.81
C GLU A 58 -0.27 14.38 5.58
N ASP A 59 -1.46 14.18 4.98
CA ASP A 59 -2.08 12.85 4.89
C ASP A 59 -3.13 12.72 3.77
N ALA A 60 -3.59 11.49 3.53
CA ALA A 60 -4.72 11.21 2.65
C ALA A 60 -6.05 11.48 3.38
N CYS A 61 -7.08 11.99 2.69
CA CYS A 61 -8.35 12.34 3.34
C CYS A 61 -9.11 11.15 3.94
N GLY A 62 -8.91 9.95 3.41
CA GLY A 62 -9.57 8.74 3.90
C GLY A 62 -11.03 8.55 3.44
N VAL A 63 -11.63 9.52 2.76
CA VAL A 63 -13.05 9.50 2.37
C VAL A 63 -13.30 9.47 0.86
N CYS A 64 -12.33 9.88 0.05
CA CYS A 64 -12.51 9.91 -1.41
C CYS A 64 -12.61 8.48 -1.99
N PRO A 65 -13.15 8.31 -3.22
CA PRO A 65 -13.31 6.99 -3.83
C PRO A 65 -12.01 6.18 -3.92
N ALA A 66 -10.88 6.84 -4.19
CA ALA A 66 -9.56 6.22 -4.19
C ALA A 66 -9.17 5.71 -2.79
N CYS A 67 -9.31 6.56 -1.76
CA CYS A 67 -9.07 6.18 -0.37
C CYS A 67 -9.94 5.01 0.09
N SER A 68 -11.23 5.01 -0.24
CA SER A 68 -12.15 3.92 0.12
C SER A 68 -11.74 2.58 -0.51
N LYS A 69 -11.31 2.60 -1.78
CA LYS A 69 -10.79 1.40 -2.47
C LYS A 69 -9.46 0.94 -1.89
N ASN A 70 -8.58 1.86 -1.51
CA ASN A 70 -7.30 1.55 -0.88
C ASN A 70 -7.45 0.96 0.52
N GLN A 71 -8.41 1.43 1.32
CA GLN A 71 -8.73 0.83 2.61
C GLN A 71 -9.17 -0.63 2.49
N LYS A 72 -9.76 -1.01 1.35
CA LYS A 72 -10.17 -2.38 1.05
C LYS A 72 -9.11 -3.16 0.24
N PHE A 73 -7.97 -2.56 -0.07
CA PHE A 73 -6.92 -3.15 -0.93
C PHE A 73 -7.44 -3.65 -2.30
N ILE A 74 -8.36 -2.87 -2.90
CA ILE A 74 -9.00 -3.18 -4.20
C ILE A 74 -8.81 -2.06 -5.23
N HIS A 75 -7.89 -1.13 -5.00
CA HIS A 75 -7.66 -0.05 -5.95
C HIS A 75 -7.07 -0.61 -7.26
N PRO A 76 -7.65 -0.30 -8.44
CA PRO A 76 -7.22 -0.90 -9.71
C PRO A 76 -5.75 -0.60 -10.03
N ASP A 77 -5.27 0.59 -9.66
CA ASP A 77 -3.88 1.02 -9.88
C ASP A 77 -2.91 0.62 -8.76
N LEU A 78 -3.34 -0.23 -7.82
CA LEU A 78 -2.48 -0.79 -6.77
C LEU A 78 -2.30 -2.29 -7.03
N HIS A 79 -1.06 -2.67 -7.38
CA HIS A 79 -0.71 -4.06 -7.65
C HIS A 79 0.20 -4.61 -6.55
N PHE A 80 -0.05 -5.86 -6.17
CA PHE A 80 0.78 -6.60 -5.23
C PHE A 80 1.54 -7.69 -5.98
N VAL A 81 2.85 -7.73 -5.78
CA VAL A 81 3.72 -8.74 -6.36
C VAL A 81 4.50 -9.38 -5.23
N PHE A 82 4.29 -10.68 -5.04
CA PHE A 82 4.92 -11.48 -4.00
C PHE A 82 5.08 -12.93 -4.49
N PRO A 83 6.05 -13.68 -3.96
CA PRO A 83 6.25 -15.06 -4.37
C PRO A 83 5.03 -15.91 -3.99
N LEU A 84 4.60 -16.77 -4.91
CA LEU A 84 3.55 -17.76 -4.69
C LEU A 84 4.20 -19.14 -4.59
N SER A 85 3.83 -19.90 -3.56
CA SER A 85 4.16 -21.33 -3.52
C SER A 85 3.37 -22.06 -4.60
N ASN A 86 4.02 -22.92 -5.39
CA ASN A 86 3.33 -23.82 -6.32
C ASN A 86 2.41 -24.75 -5.53
N ILE A 87 1.11 -24.45 -5.44
CA ILE A 87 0.13 -25.41 -4.94
C ILE A 87 -0.02 -26.46 -6.03
N LYS A 88 0.64 -27.61 -5.82
CA LYS A 88 0.53 -28.78 -6.70
C LYS A 88 -0.96 -29.12 -6.85
N ASN A 89 -1.48 -29.02 -8.08
CA ASN A 89 -2.76 -29.58 -8.57
C ASN A 89 -3.96 -28.65 -8.85
N ASP A 90 -3.87 -27.32 -8.76
CA ASP A 90 -4.97 -26.49 -9.29
C ASP A 90 -4.74 -26.16 -10.77
N LYS A 91 -5.60 -26.69 -11.65
CA LYS A 91 -5.53 -26.46 -13.12
C LYS A 91 -6.21 -25.15 -13.51
N ASP A 92 -6.94 -24.52 -12.60
CA ASP A 92 -7.62 -23.25 -12.82
C ASP A 92 -6.81 -22.09 -12.22
N ALA A 93 -6.03 -21.44 -13.08
CA ALA A 93 -5.15 -20.33 -12.69
C ALA A 93 -5.92 -19.12 -12.15
N ASP A 94 -7.18 -18.92 -12.55
CA ASP A 94 -7.95 -17.75 -12.15
C ASP A 94 -8.61 -17.95 -10.78
N ARG A 95 -9.12 -19.15 -10.51
CA ARG A 95 -9.56 -19.53 -9.17
C ARG A 95 -8.42 -19.42 -8.14
N PHE A 96 -7.24 -19.90 -8.50
CA PHE A 96 -6.05 -19.82 -7.64
C PHE A 96 -5.66 -18.37 -7.30
N LYS A 97 -5.63 -17.48 -8.30
CA LYS A 97 -5.37 -16.05 -8.08
C LYS A 97 -6.41 -15.39 -7.18
N ALA A 98 -7.68 -15.73 -7.34
CA ALA A 98 -8.76 -15.18 -6.53
C ALA A 98 -8.62 -15.56 -5.04
N GLU A 99 -8.36 -16.83 -4.75
CA GLU A 99 -8.14 -17.32 -3.37
C GLU A 99 -6.90 -16.70 -2.72
N ILE A 100 -5.79 -16.60 -3.45
CA ILE A 100 -4.58 -15.92 -2.95
C ILE A 100 -4.87 -14.45 -2.64
N THR A 101 -5.56 -13.75 -3.54
CA THR A 101 -5.88 -12.34 -3.33
C THR A 101 -6.75 -12.16 -2.09
N LYS A 102 -7.68 -13.07 -1.86
CA LYS A 102 -8.52 -13.08 -0.66
C LYS A 102 -7.70 -13.31 0.61
N SER A 103 -6.80 -14.30 0.62
CA SER A 103 -5.89 -14.58 1.74
C SER A 103 -4.95 -13.39 2.01
N TRP A 104 -4.40 -12.79 0.95
CA TRP A 104 -3.53 -11.62 1.05
C TRP A 104 -4.25 -10.42 1.68
N ARG A 105 -5.47 -10.11 1.23
CA ARG A 105 -6.25 -9.02 1.84
C ARG A 105 -6.58 -9.29 3.31
N ALA A 106 -6.85 -10.54 3.67
CA ALA A 106 -7.06 -10.94 5.05
C ALA A 106 -5.80 -10.76 5.91
N PHE A 107 -4.60 -11.01 5.36
CA PHE A 107 -3.33 -10.75 6.05
C PHE A 107 -3.06 -9.25 6.28
N LEU A 108 -3.52 -8.38 5.38
CA LEU A 108 -3.32 -6.93 5.48
C LEU A 108 -4.28 -6.23 6.46
N THR A 109 -5.31 -6.92 6.94
CA THR A 109 -6.36 -6.37 7.81
C THR A 109 -6.08 -6.74 9.27
#